data_AF-A0AA87QGS2-F1
#
_entry.id   AF-A0AA87QGS2-F1
#
_cell.length_a   1.000
_cell.length_b   1.000
_cell.length_c   1.000
_cell.angle_alpha   90.00
_cell.angle_beta   90.00
_cell.angle_gamma   90.00
#
_symmetry.space_group_name_H-M   'P 1'
#
loop_
_entity.id
_entity.type
_entity.pdbx_description
1 polymer ?
#
loop_
_entity_poly.entity_id
_entity_poly.type
_entity_poly.pdbx_seq_one_letter_code
_entity_poly.pdbx_strand_id
1 'polypeptide(L)'
;MRLSTVNEDLAQRFRQAPDTNDAQRLFEEIFRACARRIDNGWYALLENDPLALQLAVGELPQGFDFGGLSGKMDEKYFDAEDEGRDEDSAAYFALARLMSALSFAAAATDATDFSEATYEAIMALPNPKEDSATLL
;
A
#
# COMPACT_ATOMS: atom_id res chain seq x y z
N MET A 1 19.35 -0.32 -0.16
CA MET A 1 18.71 1.01 0.02
C MET A 1 18.26 1.15 1.47
N ARG A 2 18.39 2.32 2.13
CA ARG A 2 17.81 2.56 3.47
C ARG A 2 16.36 3.03 3.29
N LEU A 3 15.46 2.75 4.23
CA LEU A 3 14.05 3.22 4.16
C LEU A 3 13.96 4.76 4.07
N SER A 4 14.90 5.47 4.72
CA SER A 4 15.03 6.92 4.57
C SER A 4 15.29 7.37 3.12
N THR A 5 16.01 6.57 2.34
CA THR A 5 16.29 6.85 0.93
C THR A 5 15.05 6.67 0.06
N VAL A 6 14.20 5.67 0.36
CA VAL A 6 12.93 5.46 -0.38
C VAL A 6 12.01 6.67 -0.22
N ASN A 7 11.86 7.20 1.00
CA ASN A 7 11.06 8.40 1.24
C ASN A 7 11.62 9.65 0.55
N GLU A 8 12.94 9.83 0.58
CA GLU A 8 13.59 10.96 -0.10
C GLU A 8 13.39 10.90 -1.62
N ASP A 9 13.55 9.72 -2.22
CA ASP A 9 13.39 9.50 -3.66
C ASP A 9 11.94 9.67 -4.11
N LEU A 10 10.97 9.15 -3.34
CA LEU A 10 9.54 9.37 -3.57
C LEU A 10 9.19 10.86 -3.49
N ALA A 11 9.58 11.52 -2.41
CA ALA A 11 9.31 12.94 -2.22
C ALA A 11 9.94 13.79 -3.34
N GLN A 12 11.10 13.39 -3.88
CA GLN A 12 11.68 14.05 -5.05
C GLN A 12 10.86 13.76 -6.32
N ARG A 13 10.52 12.51 -6.60
CA ARG A 13 9.78 12.10 -7.80
C ARG A 13 8.40 12.76 -7.86
N PHE A 14 7.68 12.82 -6.74
CA PHE A 14 6.37 13.45 -6.65
C PHE A 14 6.43 14.98 -6.70
N ARG A 15 7.48 15.63 -6.16
CA ARG A 15 7.70 17.07 -6.37
C ARG A 15 7.99 17.44 -7.82
N GLN A 16 8.48 16.49 -8.63
CA GLN A 16 8.73 16.68 -10.05
C GLN A 16 7.50 16.37 -10.92
N ALA A 17 6.42 15.86 -10.33
CA ALA A 17 5.16 15.66 -11.06
C ALA A 17 4.64 17.03 -11.55
N PRO A 18 4.28 17.16 -12.83
CA PRO A 18 3.82 18.43 -13.40
C PRO A 18 2.56 18.99 -12.72
N ASP A 19 1.67 18.10 -12.30
CA ASP A 19 0.45 18.43 -11.58
C ASP A 19 -0.06 17.24 -10.72
N THR A 20 -1.17 17.47 -10.01
CA THR A 20 -1.81 16.47 -9.14
C THR A 20 -2.34 15.26 -9.91
N ASN A 21 -2.76 15.41 -11.17
CA ASN A 21 -3.24 14.27 -11.97
C ASN A 21 -2.08 13.35 -12.37
N ASP A 22 -0.93 13.92 -12.71
CA ASP A 22 0.28 13.15 -12.96
C ASP A 22 0.78 12.43 -11.70
N ALA A 23 0.72 13.08 -10.54
CA ALA A 23 1.01 12.45 -9.26
C ALA A 23 0.05 11.28 -8.98
N GLN A 24 -1.25 11.49 -9.15
CA GLN A 24 -2.24 10.44 -8.98
C GLN A 24 -1.96 9.25 -9.90
N ARG A 25 -1.72 9.50 -11.20
CA ARG A 25 -1.40 8.44 -12.17
C ARG A 25 -0.15 7.66 -11.77
N LEU A 26 0.88 8.35 -11.28
CA LEU A 26 2.10 7.71 -10.79
C LEU A 26 1.84 6.81 -9.59
N PHE A 27 1.07 7.31 -8.61
CA PHE A 27 0.64 6.50 -7.47
C PHE A 27 -0.13 5.26 -7.94
N GLU A 28 -1.11 5.41 -8.84
CA GLU A 28 -1.91 4.30 -9.35
C GLU A 28 -1.05 3.23 -10.01
N GLU A 29 -0.07 3.60 -10.83
CA GLU A 29 0.85 2.66 -11.48
C GLU A 29 1.66 1.87 -10.44
N ILE A 30 2.21 2.55 -9.43
CA ILE A 30 3.01 1.91 -8.38
C ILE A 30 2.14 1.04 -7.48
N PHE A 31 0.98 1.53 -7.05
CA PHE A 31 0.04 0.79 -6.22
C PHE A 31 -0.36 -0.54 -6.88
N ARG A 32 -0.74 -0.52 -8.17
CA ARG A 32 -1.11 -1.73 -8.90
C ARG A 32 0.05 -2.71 -8.99
N ALA A 33 1.27 -2.22 -9.16
CA ALA A 33 2.46 -3.06 -9.16
C ALA A 33 2.72 -3.68 -7.79
N CYS A 34 2.53 -2.95 -6.70
CA CYS A 34 2.64 -3.47 -5.34
C CYS A 34 1.57 -4.52 -5.02
N ALA A 35 0.31 -4.20 -5.31
CA ALA A 35 -0.82 -5.11 -5.09
C ALA A 35 -0.61 -6.46 -5.79
N ARG A 36 -0.13 -6.46 -7.04
CA ARG A 36 0.13 -7.70 -7.79
C ARG A 36 1.33 -8.51 -7.30
N ARG A 37 2.19 -7.95 -6.46
CA ARG A 37 3.43 -8.59 -5.97
C ARG A 37 3.28 -9.23 -4.60
N ILE A 38 2.25 -8.87 -3.84
CA ILE A 38 1.93 -9.60 -2.60
C ILE A 38 1.22 -10.91 -2.93
N ASP A 39 1.15 -11.84 -1.98
CA ASP A 39 0.46 -13.11 -2.18
C ASP A 39 -1.05 -12.88 -2.33
N ASN A 40 -1.60 -13.26 -3.49
CA ASN A 40 -3.03 -13.15 -3.77
C ASN A 40 -3.90 -13.90 -2.74
N GLY A 41 -3.38 -14.96 -2.11
CA GLY A 41 -4.06 -15.69 -1.04
C GLY A 41 -4.32 -14.83 0.19
N TRP A 42 -3.49 -13.81 0.45
CA TRP A 42 -3.66 -12.93 1.60
C TRP A 42 -4.91 -12.07 1.50
N TYR A 43 -5.38 -11.74 0.30
CA TYR A 43 -6.60 -10.94 0.14
C TYR A 43 -7.85 -11.60 0.74
N ALA A 44 -7.87 -12.91 0.91
CA ALA A 44 -8.95 -13.61 1.61
C ALA A 44 -9.11 -13.16 3.08
N LEU A 45 -8.04 -12.68 3.72
CA LEU A 45 -8.04 -12.21 5.10
C LEU A 45 -8.79 -10.89 5.31
N LEU A 46 -9.10 -10.17 4.22
CA LEU A 46 -9.93 -8.95 4.26
C LEU A 46 -11.38 -9.24 4.64
N GLU A 47 -11.84 -10.50 4.52
CA GLU A 47 -13.24 -10.91 4.75
C GLU A 47 -14.22 -10.07 3.91
N ASN A 48 -13.79 -9.65 2.72
CA ASN A 48 -14.52 -8.78 1.80
C ASN A 48 -14.22 -9.19 0.36
N ASP A 49 -15.00 -10.15 -0.16
CA ASP A 49 -14.76 -10.75 -1.48
C ASP A 49 -14.70 -9.73 -2.63
N PRO A 50 -15.61 -8.73 -2.72
CA PRO A 50 -15.52 -7.73 -3.78
C PRO A 50 -14.22 -6.94 -3.76
N LEU A 51 -13.73 -6.56 -2.58
CA LEU A 51 -12.48 -5.83 -2.42
C LEU A 51 -11.27 -6.74 -2.75
N ALA A 52 -11.27 -7.96 -2.23
CA ALA A 52 -10.22 -8.93 -2.46
C ALA A 52 -10.03 -9.23 -3.96
N LEU A 53 -11.13 -9.40 -4.70
CA LEU A 53 -11.10 -9.66 -6.14
C LEU A 53 -10.51 -8.48 -6.92
N GLN A 54 -10.89 -7.24 -6.58
CA GLN A 54 -10.36 -6.04 -7.23
C GLN A 54 -8.85 -5.91 -7.00
N LEU A 55 -8.39 -6.10 -5.76
CA LEU A 55 -6.96 -6.00 -5.43
C LEU A 55 -6.13 -7.10 -6.10
N ALA A 56 -6.64 -8.34 -6.15
CA ALA A 56 -5.93 -9.47 -6.75
C ALA A 56 -5.63 -9.31 -8.25
N VAL A 57 -6.45 -8.55 -8.98
CA VAL A 57 -6.20 -8.22 -10.40
C VAL A 57 -5.43 -6.89 -10.57
N GLY A 58 -5.12 -6.22 -9.46
CA GLY A 58 -4.49 -4.91 -9.42
C GLY A 58 -5.40 -3.81 -9.95
N GLU A 59 -6.69 -3.85 -9.63
CA GLU A 59 -7.59 -2.70 -9.78
C GLU A 59 -7.43 -1.73 -8.60
N LEU A 60 -7.89 -0.48 -8.78
CA LEU A 60 -8.01 0.48 -7.69
C LEU A 60 -9.45 0.48 -7.18
N PRO A 61 -9.72 -0.18 -6.04
CA PRO A 61 -11.06 -0.21 -5.48
C PRO A 61 -11.50 1.18 -5.00
N GLN A 62 -12.80 1.45 -5.10
CA GLN A 62 -13.43 2.70 -4.65
C GLN A 62 -14.66 2.43 -3.78
N GLY A 63 -15.01 3.41 -2.95
CA GLY A 63 -16.23 3.36 -2.14
C GLY A 63 -16.14 2.50 -0.87
N PHE A 64 -14.92 2.13 -0.45
CA PHE A 64 -14.66 1.43 0.81
C PHE A 64 -14.07 2.37 1.84
N ASP A 65 -14.32 2.09 3.12
CA ASP A 65 -13.64 2.76 4.24
C ASP A 65 -12.24 2.15 4.44
N PHE A 66 -11.29 2.62 3.63
CA PHE A 66 -9.92 2.12 3.68
C PHE A 66 -9.19 2.46 5.00
N GLY A 67 -9.53 3.57 5.64
CA GLY A 67 -8.99 3.92 6.95
C GLY A 67 -9.44 2.92 8.02
N GLY A 68 -10.73 2.61 8.08
CA GLY A 68 -11.28 1.58 8.97
C GLY A 68 -10.73 0.17 8.68
N LEU A 69 -10.60 -0.19 7.40
CA LEU A 69 -10.02 -1.48 6.99
C LEU A 69 -8.55 -1.58 7.37
N SER A 70 -7.75 -0.52 7.16
CA SER A 70 -6.35 -0.46 7.60
C SER A 70 -6.23 -0.68 9.09
N GLY A 71 -7.02 0.03 9.90
CA GLY A 71 -7.03 -0.12 11.35
C GLY A 71 -7.37 -1.54 11.80
N LYS A 72 -8.39 -2.17 11.20
CA LYS A 72 -8.75 -3.57 11.47
C LYS A 72 -7.60 -4.53 11.15
N MET A 73 -6.87 -4.31 10.06
CA MET A 73 -5.73 -5.16 9.70
C MET A 73 -4.54 -4.93 10.64
N ASP A 74 -4.26 -3.69 11.06
CA ASP A 74 -3.22 -3.41 12.05
C ASP A 74 -3.53 -4.07 13.41
N GLU A 75 -4.78 -4.05 13.87
CA GLU A 75 -5.20 -4.79 15.08
C GLU A 75 -4.90 -6.29 14.95
N LYS A 76 -5.31 -6.90 13.82
CA LYS A 76 -5.05 -8.33 13.56
C LYS A 76 -3.56 -8.65 13.43
N TYR A 77 -2.76 -7.71 12.92
CA TYR A 77 -1.30 -7.82 12.85
C TYR A 77 -0.70 -7.92 14.25
N PHE A 78 -1.04 -7.01 15.16
CA PHE A 78 -0.54 -7.05 16.53
C PHE A 78 -1.00 -8.30 17.29
N ASP A 79 -2.26 -8.71 17.12
CA ASP A 79 -2.76 -9.97 17.70
C ASP A 79 -1.96 -11.18 17.19
N ALA A 80 -1.63 -11.22 15.90
CA ALA A 80 -0.84 -12.30 15.31
C ALA A 80 0.63 -12.27 15.78
N GLU A 81 1.24 -11.08 15.97
CA GLU A 81 2.58 -10.96 16.56
C GLU A 81 2.61 -11.45 18.01
N ASP A 82 1.63 -11.04 18.83
CA ASP A 82 1.55 -11.44 20.24
C ASP A 82 1.36 -12.96 20.40
N GLU A 83 0.69 -13.59 19.44
CA GLU A 83 0.49 -15.05 19.37
C GLU A 83 1.64 -15.81 18.69
N GLY A 84 2.63 -15.12 18.12
CA GLY A 84 3.75 -15.73 17.40
C GLY A 84 3.36 -16.37 16.05
N ARG A 85 2.32 -15.86 15.39
CA ARG A 85 1.87 -16.29 14.05
C ARG A 85 2.54 -15.43 12.97
N ASP A 86 3.83 -15.66 12.73
CA ASP A 86 4.66 -14.83 11.86
C ASP A 86 4.10 -14.65 10.44
N GLU A 87 3.57 -15.72 9.82
CA GLU A 87 3.02 -15.68 8.46
C GLU A 87 1.74 -14.83 8.39
N ASP A 88 0.84 -14.99 9.37
CA ASP A 88 -0.40 -14.22 9.45
C ASP A 88 -0.10 -12.75 9.76
N SER A 89 0.84 -12.49 10.65
CA SER A 89 1.32 -11.14 10.99
C SER A 89 1.83 -10.42 9.74
N ALA A 90 2.70 -11.06 8.95
CA ALA A 90 3.19 -10.49 7.70
C ALA A 90 2.06 -10.18 6.71
N ALA A 91 1.07 -11.07 6.59
CA ALA A 91 -0.08 -10.87 5.72
C ALA A 91 -0.95 -9.68 6.18
N TYR A 92 -1.27 -9.61 7.47
CA TYR A 92 -2.06 -8.51 8.03
C TYR A 92 -1.33 -7.17 7.91
N PHE A 93 -0.02 -7.14 8.16
CA PHE A 93 0.79 -5.95 7.96
C PHE A 93 0.72 -5.47 6.50
N ALA A 94 0.94 -6.36 5.53
CA ALA A 94 0.88 -6.02 4.11
C ALA A 94 -0.49 -5.46 3.70
N LEU A 95 -1.57 -6.09 4.16
CA LEU A 95 -2.94 -5.63 3.89
C LEU A 95 -3.22 -4.27 4.55
N ALA A 96 -2.78 -4.05 5.79
CA ALA A 96 -2.90 -2.75 6.45
C ALA A 96 -2.24 -1.65 5.65
N ARG A 97 -1.00 -1.86 5.21
CA ARG A 97 -0.24 -0.90 4.39
C ARG A 97 -0.92 -0.62 3.04
N LEU A 98 -1.47 -1.63 2.34
CA LEU A 98 -2.23 -1.39 1.11
C LEU A 98 -3.51 -0.58 1.34
N MET A 99 -4.23 -0.82 2.43
CA MET A 99 -5.44 -0.06 2.75
C MET A 99 -5.10 1.38 3.17
N SER A 100 -4.05 1.55 3.97
CA SER A 100 -3.48 2.85 4.33
C SER A 100 -3.10 3.67 3.09
N ALA A 101 -2.43 3.04 2.11
CA ALA A 101 -2.09 3.67 0.83
C ALA A 101 -3.32 4.22 0.09
N LEU A 102 -4.41 3.43 -0.01
CA LEU A 102 -5.65 3.86 -0.65
C LEU A 102 -6.36 4.96 0.16
N SER A 103 -6.29 4.89 1.49
CA SER A 103 -6.84 5.93 2.37
C SER A 103 -6.12 7.27 2.20
N PHE A 104 -4.78 7.26 2.17
CA PHE A 104 -4.00 8.48 1.94
C PHE A 104 -4.19 9.02 0.53
N ALA A 105 -4.23 8.17 -0.50
CA ALA A 105 -4.50 8.61 -1.86
C ALA A 105 -5.89 9.24 -2.00
N ALA A 106 -6.91 8.72 -1.30
CA ALA A 106 -8.25 9.30 -1.30
C ALA A 106 -8.33 10.66 -0.58
N ALA A 107 -7.42 10.91 0.37
CA ALA A 107 -7.31 12.19 1.10
C ALA A 107 -6.33 13.18 0.46
N ALA A 108 -5.59 12.77 -0.58
CA ALA A 108 -4.55 13.57 -1.20
C ALA A 108 -5.12 14.81 -1.91
N THR A 109 -4.53 15.96 -1.64
CA THR A 109 -4.91 17.25 -2.21
C THR A 109 -3.83 17.83 -3.12
N ASP A 110 -2.57 17.42 -2.95
CA ASP A 110 -1.46 17.81 -3.81
C ASP A 110 -0.52 16.64 -4.14
N ALA A 111 0.48 16.90 -4.99
CA ALA A 111 1.42 15.89 -5.44
C ALA A 111 2.26 15.27 -4.31
N THR A 112 2.52 16.01 -3.23
CA THR A 112 3.30 15.52 -2.08
C THR A 112 2.51 14.49 -1.28
N ASP A 113 1.20 14.67 -1.14
CA ASP A 113 0.33 13.73 -0.41
C ASP A 113 0.38 12.31 -1.02
N PHE A 114 0.53 12.21 -2.34
CA PHE A 114 0.69 10.92 -3.03
C PHE A 114 2.03 10.23 -2.73
N SER A 115 3.05 10.96 -2.25
CA SER A 115 4.31 10.34 -1.81
C SER A 115 4.09 9.42 -0.62
N GLU A 116 3.27 9.85 0.36
CA GLU A 116 2.95 9.05 1.55
C GLU A 116 2.10 7.83 1.17
N ALA A 117 1.08 8.05 0.34
CA ALA A 117 0.26 6.95 -0.19
C ALA A 117 1.12 5.90 -0.93
N THR A 118 2.10 6.36 -1.71
CA THR A 118 3.01 5.46 -2.44
C THR A 118 3.98 4.74 -1.50
N TYR A 119 4.47 5.42 -0.46
CA TYR A 119 5.32 4.80 0.55
C TYR A 119 4.60 3.64 1.24
N GLU A 120 3.37 3.83 1.68
CA GLU A 120 2.56 2.77 2.28
C GLU A 120 2.40 1.58 1.31
N ALA A 121 2.12 1.83 0.03
CA ALA A 121 2.01 0.76 -0.96
C ALA A 121 3.32 -0.04 -1.13
N ILE A 122 4.47 0.63 -1.09
CA ILE A 122 5.79 -0.02 -1.15
C ILE A 122 6.06 -0.82 0.13
N MET A 123 5.66 -0.31 1.29
CA MET A 123 5.82 -0.98 2.58
C MET A 123 5.00 -2.26 2.69
N ALA A 124 3.97 -2.45 1.89
CA ALA A 124 3.22 -3.69 1.81
C ALA A 124 4.01 -4.87 1.21
N LEU A 125 5.12 -4.61 0.53
CA LEU A 125 5.89 -5.64 -0.14
C LEU A 125 6.67 -6.52 0.86
N PRO A 126 6.93 -7.80 0.55
CA PRO A 126 7.73 -8.67 1.43
C PRO A 126 9.15 -8.16 1.66
N ASN A 127 9.75 -7.49 0.67
CA ASN A 127 11.06 -6.85 0.80
C ASN A 127 11.04 -5.42 0.22
N PRO A 128 10.46 -4.44 0.94
CA PRO A 128 10.25 -3.08 0.43
C PRO A 128 11.53 -2.40 -0.06
N LYS A 129 12.69 -2.75 0.51
CA LYS A 129 14.00 -2.17 0.15
C LYS A 129 14.53 -2.67 -1.19
N GLU A 130 14.31 -3.94 -1.51
CA GLU A 130 14.76 -4.53 -2.77
C GLU A 130 13.74 -4.27 -3.87
N ASP A 131 12.46 -4.40 -3.54
CA ASP A 131 11.39 -4.27 -4.52
C ASP A 131 11.17 -2.83 -5.00
N SER A 132 11.40 -1.84 -4.13
CA SER A 132 11.31 -0.41 -4.49
C SER A 132 12.31 0.01 -5.56
N ALA A 133 13.49 -0.61 -5.63
CA ALA A 133 14.49 -0.31 -6.66
C ALA A 133 14.03 -0.66 -8.09
N THR A 134 12.98 -1.47 -8.22
CA THR A 134 12.36 -1.82 -9.52
C THR A 134 11.13 -0.98 -9.85
N LEU A 135 10.64 -0.19 -8.88
CA LEU A 135 9.43 0.65 -9.00
C LEU A 135 9.78 2.14 -9.12
N LEU A 136 10.86 2.55 -8.45
CA LEU A 136 11.33 3.93 -8.34
C LEU A 136 12.39 4.27 -9.38
#